data_AF-A0A349LVR0-F1
#
_entry.id   AF-A0A349LVR0-F1
#
_cell.length_a   1.000
_cell.length_b   1.000
_cell.length_c   1.000
_cell.angle_alpha   90.00
_cell.angle_beta   90.00
_cell.angle_gamma   90.00
#
_symmetry.space_group_name_H-M   'P 1'
#
loop_
_entity.id
_entity.type
_entity.pdbx_description
1 polymer ?
#
loop_
_entity_poly.entity_id
_entity_poly.type
_entity_poly.pdbx_seq_one_letter_code
_entity_poly.pdbx_strand_id
1 'polypeptide(L)' 'MEVDMVHGGDLIKVARTARGMTQDELASLSGFGRRTLQRWESKRAEPGFSAVFMICDQICGVEVPQAMKLLEA' A
#
# COMPACT_ATOMS: atom_id res chain seq x y z
N MET A 1 8.70 -7.99 23.94
CA MET A 1 7.68 -8.23 22.90
C MET A 1 8.03 -7.30 21.76
N GLU A 2 8.40 -7.88 20.62
CA GLU A 2 8.51 -7.13 19.38
C GLU A 2 7.08 -6.78 18.99
N VAL A 3 6.73 -5.49 18.99
CA VAL A 3 5.46 -5.05 18.40
C VAL A 3 5.69 -5.17 16.91
N ASP A 4 5.03 -6.14 16.26
CA ASP A 4 5.13 -6.29 14.81
C ASP A 4 4.50 -5.03 14.19
N MET A 5 5.35 -4.06 13.84
CA MET A 5 4.91 -2.78 13.30
C MET A 5 4.45 -2.99 11.86
N VAL A 6 3.22 -2.59 11.57
CA VAL A 6 2.65 -2.66 10.22
C VAL A 6 3.53 -1.85 9.26
N HIS A 7 4.03 -2.50 8.20
CA HIS A 7 4.82 -1.86 7.16
C HIS A 7 3.88 -1.13 6.18
N GLY A 8 4.20 0.10 5.77
CA GLY A 8 3.32 0.88 4.90
C GLY A 8 3.07 0.23 3.53
N GLY A 9 4.05 -0.55 3.06
CA GLY A 9 3.91 -1.38 1.87
C GLY A 9 2.86 -2.50 1.96
N ASP A 10 2.60 -3.04 3.15
CA ASP A 10 1.54 -4.04 3.34
C ASP A 10 0.16 -3.38 3.18
N LEU A 11 0.00 -2.17 3.73
CA LEU A 11 -1.22 -1.37 3.58
C LEU A 11 -1.49 -1.01 2.11
N ILE A 12 -0.45 -0.58 1.39
CA ILE A 12 -0.55 -0.30 -0.05
C ILE A 12 -0.99 -1.56 -0.81
N LYS A 13 -0.34 -2.69 -0.52
CA LYS A 13 -0.63 -3.97 -1.18
C LYS A 13 -2.07 -4.39 -0.94
N VAL A 14 -2.55 -4.39 0.31
CA VAL A 14 -3.89 -4.86 0.64
C VAL A 14 -4.96 -3.96 0.03
N ALA A 15 -4.77 -2.63 0.08
CA ALA A 15 -5.69 -1.67 -0.52
C ALA A 15 -5.78 -1.87 -2.04
N ARG A 16 -4.63 -2.05 -2.70
CA ARG A 16 -4.54 -2.32 -4.15
C ARG A 16 -5.24 -3.63 -4.52
N THR A 17 -4.96 -4.72 -3.80
CA THR A 17 -5.55 -6.03 -4.12
C THR A 17 -7.03 -6.10 -3.78
N ALA A 18 -7.50 -5.38 -2.75
CA ALA A 18 -8.92 -5.26 -2.44
C ALA A 18 -9.72 -4.60 -3.58
N ARG A 19 -9.04 -3.82 -4.44
CA ARG A 19 -9.60 -3.22 -5.66
C ARG A 19 -9.34 -4.02 -6.93
N GLY A 20 -8.72 -5.19 -6.82
CA GLY A 20 -8.38 -6.03 -7.98
C GLY A 20 -7.29 -5.46 -8.88
N MET A 21 -6.54 -4.45 -8.42
CA MET A 21 -5.54 -3.76 -9.23
C MET A 21 -4.21 -4.49 -9.22
N THR A 22 -3.47 -4.42 -10.32
CA THR A 22 -2.06 -4.83 -10.46
C THR A 22 -1.11 -3.69 -10.05
N GLN A 23 0.18 -4.01 -9.83
CA GLN A 23 1.19 -2.99 -9.55
C GLN A 23 1.39 -2.02 -10.72
N ASP A 24 1.20 -2.48 -11.96
CA ASP A 24 1.32 -1.65 -13.16
C ASP A 24 0.15 -0.67 -13.30
N GLU A 25 -1.08 -1.10 -12.97
CA GLU A 25 -2.24 -0.20 -12.91
C GLU A 25 -2.08 0.84 -11.79
N LEU A 26 -1.64 0.44 -10.60
CA LEU A 26 -1.36 1.39 -9.52
C LEU A 26 -0.24 2.37 -9.90
N ALA A 27 0.81 1.91 -10.58
CA ALA A 27 1.89 2.79 -11.06
C ALA A 27 1.36 3.85 -12.03
N SER A 28 0.47 3.44 -12.94
CA SER A 28 -0.14 4.32 -13.94
C SER A 28 -1.01 5.43 -13.32
N LEU A 29 -1.59 5.18 -12.14
CA LEU A 29 -2.47 6.12 -11.45
C LEU A 29 -1.77 6.97 -10.39
N SER A 30 -0.74 6.43 -9.74
CA SER A 30 -0.07 7.09 -8.61
C SER A 30 1.10 7.99 -9.00
N GLY A 31 1.62 7.85 -10.21
CA GLY A 31 2.85 8.52 -10.63
C GLY A 31 4.13 7.94 -10.01
N PHE A 32 4.01 6.93 -9.13
CA PHE A 32 5.16 6.16 -8.66
C PHE A 32 5.51 5.07 -9.67
N GLY A 33 6.80 4.85 -9.89
CA GLY A 33 7.25 3.75 -10.74
C GLY A 33 6.89 2.38 -10.16
N ARG A 34 6.51 1.42 -11.01
CA ARG A 34 6.19 0.04 -10.60
C ARG A 34 7.30 -0.63 -9.77
N ARG A 35 8.57 -0.32 -10.04
CA ARG A 35 9.71 -0.80 -9.23
C ARG A 35 9.71 -0.24 -7.80
N THR A 36 9.27 1.00 -7.62
CA THR A 36 9.12 1.62 -6.29
C THR A 36 8.01 0.92 -5.51
N LEU A 37 6.84 0.73 -6.14
CA LEU A 37 5.72 -0.01 -5.54
C LEU A 37 6.12 -1.45 -5.20
N GLN A 38 6.81 -2.15 -6.11
CA GLN A 38 7.30 -3.50 -5.86
C GLN A 38 8.25 -3.58 -4.66
N ARG A 39 9.15 -2.60 -4.48
CA ARG A 39 10.04 -2.55 -3.32
C ARG A 39 9.28 -2.28 -2.02
N TRP A 40 8.30 -1.39 -2.04
CA TRP A 40 7.44 -1.11 -0.89
C TRP A 40 6.63 -2.34 -0.49
N GLU A 41 5.90 -2.94 -1.41
CA GLU A 41 5.05 -4.11 -1.14
C GLU A 41 5.85 -5.39 -0.81
N SER A 42 7.15 -5.41 -1.11
CA SER A 42 8.05 -6.50 -0.72
C SER A 42 8.92 -6.19 0.50
N LYS A 43 8.62 -5.11 1.26
CA LYS A 43 9.37 -4.65 2.44
C LYS A 43 10.87 -4.41 2.20
N ARG A 44 11.25 -4.11 0.96
CA ARG A 44 12.64 -3.76 0.58
C ARG A 44 12.93 -2.27 0.72
N ALA A 45 11.89 -1.46 0.91
CA ALA A 45 11.97 -0.03 1.21
C ALA A 45 10.68 0.41 1.91
N GLU A 46 10.77 1.40 2.78
CA GLU A 46 9.61 1.98 3.46
C GLU A 46 9.01 3.11 2.60
N PRO A 47 7.70 3.10 2.31
CA PRO A 47 7.01 4.28 1.80
C PRO A 47 6.87 5.36 2.88
N GLY A 48 6.93 6.64 2.49
CA GLY A 48 6.54 7.71 3.40
C GLY A 48 5.03 7.68 3.69
N PHE A 49 4.61 8.16 4.87
CA PHE A 49 3.20 8.20 5.27
C PHE A 49 2.30 8.88 4.22
N SER A 50 2.74 10.01 3.63
CA SER A 50 1.97 10.70 2.59
C SER A 50 1.74 9.84 1.34
N ALA A 51 2.69 8.97 0.98
CA ALA A 51 2.52 8.04 -0.14
C ALA A 51 1.52 6.93 0.21
N VAL A 52 1.60 6.39 1.42
CA VAL A 52 0.62 5.41 1.93
C VAL A 52 -0.78 6.01 1.92
N PHE A 53 -0.96 7.19 2.51
CA PHE A 53 -2.25 7.86 2.58
C PHE A 53 -2.81 8.17 1.19
N MET A 54 -2.01 8.77 0.29
CA MET A 54 -2.45 9.06 -1.07
C MET A 54 -2.86 7.78 -1.82
N ILE A 55 -2.04 6.73 -1.78
CA ILE A 55 -2.35 5.48 -2.47
C ILE A 55 -3.60 4.82 -1.88
N CYS A 56 -3.67 4.65 -0.56
CA CYS A 56 -4.79 3.99 0.10
C CYS A 56 -6.10 4.78 -0.10
N ASP A 57 -6.13 6.04 0.33
CA ASP A 57 -7.36 6.83 0.38
C ASP A 57 -7.74 7.42 -0.98
N GLN A 58 -6.80 7.98 -1.73
CA GLN A 58 -7.13 8.75 -2.94
C GLN A 58 -7.18 7.88 -4.20
N ILE A 59 -6.35 6.84 -4.29
CA ILE A 59 -6.24 6.01 -5.50
C ILE A 59 -7.02 4.71 -5.34
N CYS A 60 -6.73 3.98 -4.26
CA CYS A 60 -7.38 2.73 -3.96
C CYS A 60 -8.72 2.94 -3.27
N GLY A 61 -9.07 4.14 -2.81
CA GLY A 61 -10.33 4.44 -2.10
C GLY A 61 -10.58 3.59 -0.84
N VAL A 62 -9.54 3.02 -0.25
CA VAL A 62 -9.58 2.20 0.97
C VAL A 62 -8.85 2.99 2.05
N GLU A 63 -9.60 3.51 3.03
CA GLU A 63 -9.02 4.27 4.14
C GLU A 63 -7.96 3.45 4.88
N VAL A 64 -6.89 4.10 5.35
CA VAL A 64 -5.81 3.42 6.10
C VAL A 64 -6.31 2.55 7.27
N PRO A 65 -7.26 2.98 8.13
CA PRO A 65 -7.80 2.12 9.18
C PRO A 65 -8.54 0.89 8.65
N GLN A 66 -9.18 0.99 7.48
CA GLN A 66 -9.82 -0.15 6.83
C GLN A 66 -8.78 -1.09 6.22
N ALA A 67 -7.71 -0.55 5.62
CA ALA A 67 -6.59 -1.35 5.14
C ALA A 67 -5.93 -2.15 6.27
N MET A 68 -5.77 -1.56 7.47
CA MET A 68 -5.27 -2.27 8.65
C MET A 68 -6.14 -3.47 9.03
N LYS A 69 -7.47 -3.29 9.08
CA LYS A 69 -8.40 -4.40 9.36
C LYS A 69 -8.31 -5.52 8.32
N LEU A 70 -8.08 -5.17 7.05
CA LEU A 70 -7.94 -6.16 5.98
C LEU A 70 -6.63 -6.95 6.05
N LEU A 71 -5.59 -6.42 6.70
CA LEU A 71 -4.34 -7.16 6.92
C LEU A 71 -4.47 -8.21 8.04
N GLU A 72 -5.39 -8.00 8.98
CA GLU A 72 -5.62 -8.88 10.12
C GLU A 72 -6.64 -10.01 9.81
N ALA A 73 -7.29 -9.96 8.64
CA ALA A 73 -8.34 -10.89 8.20
C ALA A 73 -7.79 -12.06 7.39
#